data_AF-A0A2A9G5I5-F1
#
_entry.id   AF-A0A2A9G5I5-F1
#
_cell.length_a   1.000
_cell.length_b   1.000
_cell.length_c   1.000
_cell.angle_alpha   90.00
_cell.angle_beta   90.00
_cell.angle_gamma   90.00
#
_symmetry.space_group_name_H-M   'P 1'
#
loop_
_entity.id
_entity.type
_entity.pdbx_description
1 polymer ?
#
loop_
_entity_poly.entity_id
_entity_poly.type
_entity_poly.pdbx_seq_one_letter_code
_entity_poly.pdbx_strand_id
1 'polypeptide(L)'
;MSIKKRYVALLAVAGIVVGWLTLGGTAAVMHYTSDTEFCLSCHSMEAPYKEYQGSVHFSNAQGIRAECSDCHIPQEPMDYLITKIRASKDIYHEFVTGKIDTPEKYEAHRKEMAETVWAQFRENDSATCRSCHEFDAMEEFEQSRDAAKMHEYAKANDQTCIDCHKGVAHFAPEAELDSKAFETLMSFTTATSPDAKVVYPVTAVTMGDMGTINPTTKLEVMSAEGDERTVKLNAFQMKGAEQVLYMGDGQRAIVATLTEKGQQAVEGGEFQADVYGNEWRSVSLIGTINSPVVDTLEPVWSYAEELDNVYCSTCHAKIPSNHFTVNAWGPVAKSMGDRTDITAENLEILTKFFQHHAKDVVGH
;
A
#
# COMPACT_ATOMS: atom_id res chain seq x y z
N MET A 1 1.84 -0.18 -76.32
CA MET A 1 0.46 -0.47 -75.87
C MET A 1 0.00 0.70 -75.01
N SER A 2 -0.76 1.65 -75.59
CA SER A 2 -1.23 2.82 -74.84
C SER A 2 -2.36 2.38 -73.91
N ILE A 3 -2.12 2.34 -72.60
CA ILE A 3 -3.19 2.11 -71.63
C ILE A 3 -4.24 3.20 -71.83
N LYS A 4 -5.45 2.82 -72.22
CA LYS A 4 -6.54 3.79 -72.42
C LYS A 4 -6.86 4.41 -71.07
N LYS A 5 -6.98 5.74 -71.00
CA LYS A 5 -7.26 6.51 -69.76
C LYS A 5 -8.43 5.94 -68.93
N ARG A 6 -9.42 5.33 -69.59
CA ARG A 6 -10.55 4.62 -68.95
C ARG A 6 -10.14 3.45 -68.04
N TYR A 7 -9.09 2.70 -68.38
CA TYR A 7 -8.61 1.57 -67.57
C TYR A 7 -7.84 2.07 -66.34
N VAL A 8 -7.09 3.18 -66.47
CA VAL A 8 -6.44 3.84 -65.33
C VAL A 8 -7.50 4.37 -64.36
N ALA A 9 -8.56 5.00 -64.87
CA ALA A 9 -9.67 5.49 -64.04
C ALA A 9 -10.42 4.34 -63.34
N LEU A 10 -10.71 3.24 -64.04
CA LEU A 10 -11.35 2.06 -63.43
C LEU A 10 -10.48 1.42 -62.34
N LEU A 11 -9.17 1.28 -62.57
CA LEU A 11 -8.25 0.75 -61.57
C LEU A 11 -8.12 1.67 -60.35
N ALA A 12 -8.12 3.00 -60.56
CA ALA A 12 -8.09 3.97 -59.47
C ALA A 12 -9.38 3.89 -58.63
N VAL A 13 -10.56 3.82 -59.26
CA VAL A 13 -11.84 3.66 -58.56
C VAL A 13 -11.89 2.33 -57.81
N ALA A 14 -11.47 1.23 -58.44
CA ALA A 14 -11.40 -0.07 -57.78
C ALA A 14 -10.46 -0.05 -56.57
N GLY A 15 -9.29 0.60 -56.68
CA GLY A 15 -8.36 0.79 -55.58
C GLY A 15 -8.93 1.60 -54.43
N ILE A 16 -9.67 2.68 -54.73
CA ILE A 16 -10.35 3.49 -53.71
C ILE A 16 -11.44 2.67 -53.01
N VAL A 17 -12.25 1.91 -53.75
CA VAL A 17 -13.31 1.08 -53.17
C VAL A 17 -12.72 0.00 -52.27
N VAL A 18 -11.67 -0.70 -52.73
CA VAL A 18 -10.97 -1.71 -51.91
C VAL A 18 -10.37 -1.06 -50.67
N GLY A 19 -9.67 0.08 -50.82
CA GLY A 19 -9.09 0.81 -49.71
C GLY A 19 -10.14 1.22 -48.67
N TRP A 20 -11.27 1.78 -49.12
CA TRP A 20 -12.37 2.19 -48.25
C TRP A 20 -13.02 1.00 -47.52
N LEU A 21 -13.27 -0.11 -48.23
CA LEU A 21 -13.81 -1.33 -47.61
C LEU A 21 -12.85 -1.94 -46.60
N THR A 22 -11.55 -1.95 -46.89
CA THR A 22 -10.56 -2.47 -45.95
C THR A 22 -10.43 -1.61 -44.70
N LEU A 23 -10.26 -0.28 -44.85
CA LEU A 23 -10.12 0.62 -43.71
C LEU A 23 -11.41 0.71 -42.90
N GLY A 24 -12.55 0.86 -43.57
CA GLY A 24 -13.86 0.90 -42.91
C GLY A 24 -14.21 -0.42 -42.23
N GLY A 25 -13.92 -1.55 -42.89
CA GLY A 25 -14.11 -2.88 -42.30
C GLY A 25 -13.22 -3.10 -41.08
N THR A 26 -11.94 -2.75 -41.14
CA THR A 26 -11.04 -2.84 -39.99
C THR A 26 -11.50 -1.95 -38.84
N ALA A 27 -11.85 -0.69 -39.10
CA ALA A 27 -12.36 0.22 -38.07
C ALA A 27 -13.63 -0.34 -37.40
N ALA A 28 -14.58 -0.86 -38.18
CA ALA A 28 -15.80 -1.45 -37.65
C ALA A 28 -15.52 -2.66 -36.73
N VAL A 29 -14.61 -3.56 -37.13
CA VAL A 29 -14.20 -4.70 -36.29
C VAL A 29 -13.50 -4.23 -35.01
N MET A 30 -12.64 -3.22 -35.10
CA MET A 30 -11.95 -2.68 -33.94
C MET A 30 -12.95 -2.10 -32.93
N HIS A 31 -13.95 -1.33 -33.39
CA HIS A 31 -15.02 -0.83 -32.54
C HIS A 31 -15.87 -1.95 -31.94
N TYR A 32 -16.30 -2.93 -32.73
CA TYR A 32 -17.08 -4.07 -32.24
C TYR A 32 -16.35 -4.84 -31.13
N THR A 33 -15.05 -5.05 -31.28
CA THR A 33 -14.22 -5.71 -30.26
C THR A 33 -13.92 -4.82 -29.04
N SER A 34 -14.46 -3.60 -28.98
CA SER A 34 -14.45 -2.72 -27.79
C SER A 34 -15.79 -2.74 -27.05
N ASP A 35 -16.84 -3.35 -27.60
CA ASP A 35 -18.15 -3.36 -26.97
C ASP A 35 -18.15 -4.26 -25.73
N THR A 36 -18.90 -3.86 -24.70
CA THR A 36 -19.05 -4.66 -23.48
C THR A 36 -19.58 -6.06 -23.78
N GLU A 37 -20.49 -6.21 -24.75
CA GLU A 37 -20.99 -7.52 -25.18
C GLU A 37 -19.87 -8.44 -25.71
N PHE A 38 -18.89 -7.89 -26.43
CA PHE A 38 -17.74 -8.66 -26.89
C PHE A 38 -16.86 -9.08 -25.70
N CYS A 39 -16.56 -8.18 -24.77
CA CYS A 39 -15.78 -8.51 -23.58
C CYS A 39 -16.46 -9.64 -22.78
N LEU A 40 -17.77 -9.58 -22.59
CA LEU A 40 -18.56 -10.57 -21.86
C LEU A 40 -18.75 -11.89 -22.61
N SER A 41 -18.26 -12.01 -23.84
CA SER A 41 -18.30 -13.28 -24.58
C SER A 41 -17.30 -14.31 -24.03
N CYS A 42 -16.33 -13.86 -23.22
CA CYS A 42 -15.38 -14.70 -22.49
C CYS A 42 -15.86 -14.97 -21.06
N HIS A 43 -15.72 -16.22 -20.60
CA HIS A 43 -16.17 -16.62 -19.26
C HIS A 43 -15.35 -15.96 -18.14
N SER A 44 -14.07 -15.67 -18.40
CA SER A 44 -13.19 -14.96 -17.48
C SER A 44 -13.65 -13.54 -17.13
N MET A 45 -14.50 -12.93 -17.96
CA MET A 45 -15.03 -11.58 -17.71
C MET A 45 -16.29 -11.58 -16.83
N GLU A 46 -16.83 -12.74 -16.45
CA GLU A 46 -18.03 -12.82 -15.59
C GLU A 46 -17.77 -12.25 -14.19
N ALA A 47 -16.61 -12.54 -13.60
CA ALA A 47 -16.22 -12.04 -12.29
C ALA A 47 -16.09 -10.51 -12.25
N PRO A 48 -15.22 -9.87 -13.07
CA PRO A 48 -15.10 -8.41 -13.06
C PRO A 48 -16.41 -7.70 -13.46
N TYR A 49 -17.25 -8.32 -14.29
CA TYR A 49 -18.56 -7.76 -14.63
C TYR A 49 -19.51 -7.68 -13.43
N LYS A 50 -19.59 -8.74 -12.61
CA LYS A 50 -20.41 -8.73 -11.38
C LYS A 50 -19.94 -7.66 -10.41
N GLU A 51 -18.62 -7.46 -10.29
CA GLU A 51 -18.06 -6.41 -9.44
C GLU A 51 -18.41 -5.01 -9.99
N TYR A 52 -18.26 -4.81 -11.30
CA TYR A 52 -18.60 -3.56 -11.99
C TYR A 52 -20.07 -3.20 -11.81
N GLN A 53 -20.99 -4.17 -11.83
CA GLN A 53 -22.42 -3.95 -11.57
C GLN A 53 -22.72 -3.36 -10.20
N GLY A 54 -21.84 -3.58 -9.22
CA GLY A 54 -21.94 -2.99 -7.88
C GLY A 54 -21.37 -1.56 -7.78
N SER A 55 -20.72 -1.06 -8.83
CA SER A 55 -20.02 0.23 -8.81
C SER A 55 -20.90 1.41 -9.21
N VAL A 56 -20.49 2.61 -8.80
CA VAL A 56 -21.11 3.88 -9.24
C VAL A 56 -21.00 4.12 -10.74
N HIS A 57 -20.06 3.46 -11.43
CA HIS A 57 -19.87 3.58 -12.88
C HIS A 57 -20.90 2.75 -13.68
N PHE A 58 -21.53 1.76 -13.05
CA PHE A 58 -22.64 1.00 -13.65
C PHE A 58 -24.01 1.62 -13.37
N SER A 59 -24.20 2.14 -12.14
CA SER A 59 -25.47 2.71 -11.69
C SER A 59 -25.24 3.87 -10.72
N ASN A 60 -25.76 5.05 -11.08
CA ASN A 60 -25.68 6.26 -10.27
C ASN A 60 -26.92 7.14 -10.46
N ALA A 61 -27.05 8.14 -9.59
CA ALA A 61 -28.19 9.07 -9.59
C ALA A 61 -28.26 9.95 -10.85
N GLN A 62 -27.17 10.09 -11.61
CA GLN A 62 -27.10 10.91 -12.81
C GLN A 62 -27.56 10.14 -14.07
N GLY A 63 -27.74 8.83 -13.97
CA GLY A 63 -28.17 7.99 -15.10
C GLY A 63 -27.10 7.83 -16.19
N ILE A 64 -25.84 8.11 -15.88
CA ILE A 64 -24.70 7.94 -16.79
C ILE A 64 -24.08 6.57 -16.52
N ARG A 65 -23.76 5.81 -17.57
CA ARG A 65 -23.07 4.53 -17.46
C ARG A 65 -21.79 4.56 -18.28
N ALA A 66 -20.68 4.21 -17.64
CA ALA A 66 -19.41 3.99 -18.33
C ALA A 66 -19.30 2.51 -18.69
N GLU A 67 -19.09 2.18 -19.96
CA GLU A 67 -18.91 0.82 -20.45
C GLU A 67 -17.47 0.32 -20.23
N CYS A 68 -17.20 -0.96 -20.46
CA CYS A 68 -15.87 -1.54 -20.23
C CYS A 68 -14.76 -0.78 -21.00
N SER A 69 -15.03 -0.41 -22.25
CA SER A 69 -14.07 0.29 -23.09
C SER A 69 -13.87 1.75 -22.72
N ASP A 70 -14.87 2.40 -22.12
CA ASP A 70 -14.74 3.79 -21.65
C ASP A 70 -13.64 3.90 -20.58
N CYS A 71 -13.46 2.85 -19.77
CA CYS A 71 -12.41 2.80 -18.76
C CYS A 71 -11.12 2.14 -19.30
N HIS A 72 -11.21 1.02 -20.01
CA HIS A 72 -10.02 0.19 -20.35
C HIS A 72 -9.37 0.50 -21.70
N ILE A 73 -10.02 1.27 -22.58
CA ILE A 73 -9.52 1.52 -23.94
C ILE A 73 -9.42 3.02 -24.20
N PRO A 74 -8.19 3.60 -24.21
CA PRO A 74 -7.99 5.01 -24.55
C PRO A 74 -8.53 5.34 -25.94
N GLN A 75 -9.10 6.54 -26.10
CA GLN A 75 -9.70 6.99 -27.36
C GLN A 75 -8.67 7.54 -28.36
N GLU A 76 -7.47 7.91 -27.90
CA GLU A 76 -6.40 8.40 -28.77
C GLU A 76 -5.93 7.30 -29.73
N PRO A 77 -5.80 7.55 -31.05
CA PRO A 77 -5.63 6.48 -32.05
C PRO A 77 -4.43 5.55 -31.81
N MET A 78 -3.32 6.10 -31.32
CA MET A 78 -2.10 5.31 -31.06
C MET A 78 -2.25 4.46 -29.81
N ASP A 79 -2.77 5.02 -28.72
CA ASP A 79 -2.98 4.29 -27.46
C ASP A 79 -4.07 3.24 -27.61
N TYR A 80 -5.13 3.55 -28.35
CA TYR A 80 -6.17 2.62 -28.75
C TYR A 80 -5.56 1.38 -29.44
N LEU A 81 -4.68 1.61 -30.44
CA LEU A 81 -4.03 0.53 -31.17
C LEU A 81 -3.08 -0.29 -30.28
N ILE A 82 -2.30 0.38 -29.42
CA ILE A 82 -1.38 -0.28 -28.48
C ILE A 82 -2.17 -1.18 -27.51
N THR A 83 -3.27 -0.68 -26.94
CA THR A 83 -4.13 -1.44 -26.03
C THR A 83 -4.73 -2.65 -26.74
N LYS A 84 -5.20 -2.49 -27.99
CA LYS A 84 -5.73 -3.60 -28.78
C LYS A 84 -4.68 -4.66 -29.11
N ILE A 85 -3.43 -4.27 -29.35
CA ILE A 85 -2.31 -5.20 -29.51
C ILE A 85 -2.02 -5.91 -28.17
N ARG A 86 -2.01 -5.18 -27.05
CA ARG A 86 -1.78 -5.76 -25.71
C ARG A 86 -2.87 -6.79 -25.35
N ALA A 87 -4.13 -6.50 -25.66
CA ALA A 87 -5.28 -7.38 -25.43
C ALA A 87 -5.20 -8.72 -26.17
N SER A 88 -4.32 -8.87 -27.16
CA SER A 88 -4.06 -10.18 -27.78
C SER A 88 -3.50 -11.20 -26.78
N LYS A 89 -2.84 -10.74 -25.70
CA LYS A 89 -2.41 -11.60 -24.59
C LYS A 89 -3.59 -12.19 -23.84
N ASP A 90 -4.67 -11.46 -23.68
CA ASP A 90 -5.87 -11.92 -22.97
C ASP A 90 -6.52 -13.06 -23.75
N ILE A 91 -6.60 -12.93 -25.08
CA ILE A 91 -7.05 -13.99 -25.99
C ILE A 91 -6.16 -15.24 -25.86
N TYR A 92 -4.83 -15.07 -25.84
CA TYR A 92 -3.91 -16.19 -25.65
C TYR A 92 -4.12 -16.85 -24.28
N HIS A 93 -4.32 -16.07 -23.23
CA HIS A 93 -4.50 -16.61 -21.89
C HIS A 93 -5.82 -17.33 -21.69
N GLU A 94 -6.90 -16.81 -22.29
CA GLU A 94 -8.24 -17.40 -22.32
C GLU A 94 -8.27 -18.72 -23.09
N PHE A 95 -7.78 -18.72 -24.34
CA PHE A 95 -8.01 -19.86 -25.25
C PHE A 95 -6.86 -20.88 -25.29
N VAL A 96 -5.65 -20.52 -24.84
CA VAL A 96 -4.47 -21.40 -24.93
C VAL A 96 -3.98 -21.85 -23.56
N THR A 97 -3.75 -20.92 -22.62
CA THR A 97 -3.15 -21.27 -21.32
C THR A 97 -4.17 -21.62 -20.25
N GLY A 98 -5.38 -21.08 -20.35
CA GLY A 98 -6.39 -21.17 -19.30
C GLY A 98 -5.95 -20.56 -17.97
N LYS A 99 -5.31 -19.37 -18.02
CA LYS A 99 -4.62 -18.76 -16.85
C LYS A 99 -5.61 -18.39 -15.74
N ILE A 100 -6.85 -18.03 -16.09
CA ILE A 100 -7.88 -17.53 -15.17
C ILE A 100 -9.25 -18.24 -15.33
N ASP A 101 -9.26 -19.48 -15.83
CA ASP A 101 -10.50 -20.20 -16.19
C ASP A 101 -11.40 -20.62 -15.02
N THR A 102 -10.92 -20.47 -13.78
CA THR A 102 -11.70 -20.79 -12.58
C THR A 102 -11.66 -19.63 -11.61
N PRO A 103 -12.65 -19.47 -10.72
CA PRO A 103 -12.64 -18.41 -9.71
C PRO A 103 -11.37 -18.40 -8.86
N GLU A 104 -10.84 -19.57 -8.51
CA GLU A 104 -9.61 -19.69 -7.70
C GLU A 104 -8.39 -19.21 -8.49
N LYS A 105 -8.31 -19.53 -9.79
CA LYS A 105 -7.23 -19.05 -10.65
C LYS A 105 -7.33 -17.55 -10.91
N TYR A 106 -8.53 -17.01 -11.10
CA TYR A 106 -8.77 -15.58 -11.24
C TYR A 106 -8.27 -14.86 -9.99
N GLU A 107 -8.66 -15.33 -8.81
CA GLU A 107 -8.28 -14.72 -7.54
C GLU A 107 -6.78 -14.79 -7.29
N ALA A 108 -6.15 -15.94 -7.57
CA ALA A 108 -4.70 -16.10 -7.45
C ALA A 108 -3.89 -15.13 -8.33
N HIS A 109 -4.48 -14.63 -9.42
CA HIS A 109 -3.85 -13.65 -10.31
C HIS A 109 -4.44 -12.24 -10.19
N ARG A 110 -5.42 -12.00 -9.30
CA ARG A 110 -6.10 -10.70 -9.16
C ARG A 110 -5.10 -9.57 -8.95
N LYS A 111 -4.15 -9.77 -8.03
CA LYS A 111 -3.11 -8.77 -7.72
C LYS A 111 -2.25 -8.44 -8.94
N GLU A 112 -1.71 -9.45 -9.63
CA GLU A 112 -0.90 -9.28 -10.85
C GLU A 112 -1.68 -8.51 -11.93
N MET A 113 -2.94 -8.87 -12.15
CA MET A 113 -3.80 -8.22 -13.13
C MET A 113 -4.12 -6.77 -12.74
N ALA A 114 -4.46 -6.52 -11.49
CA ALA A 114 -4.77 -5.18 -10.98
C ALA A 114 -3.54 -4.25 -11.09
N GLU A 115 -2.37 -4.71 -10.64
CA GLU A 115 -1.12 -3.95 -10.74
C GLU A 115 -0.75 -3.64 -12.20
N THR A 116 -0.97 -4.59 -13.10
CA THR A 116 -0.75 -4.39 -14.54
C THR A 116 -1.65 -3.29 -15.09
N VAL A 117 -2.95 -3.32 -14.77
CA VAL A 117 -3.91 -2.30 -15.23
C VAL A 117 -3.62 -0.94 -14.59
N TRP A 118 -3.25 -0.90 -13.30
CA TRP A 118 -2.89 0.35 -12.64
C TRP A 118 -1.63 0.97 -13.22
N ALA A 119 -0.62 0.16 -13.53
CA ALA A 119 0.58 0.64 -14.20
C ALA A 119 0.27 1.24 -15.58
N GLN A 120 -0.66 0.64 -16.34
CA GLN A 120 -1.11 1.18 -17.62
C GLN A 120 -1.84 2.52 -17.45
N PHE A 121 -2.74 2.62 -16.47
CA PHE A 121 -3.41 3.88 -16.15
C PHE A 121 -2.46 4.95 -15.62
N ARG A 122 -1.37 4.58 -14.98
CA ARG A 122 -0.36 5.56 -14.57
C ARG A 122 0.51 6.00 -15.75
N GLU A 123 0.92 5.06 -16.61
CA GLU A 123 1.74 5.33 -17.80
C GLU A 123 1.08 6.31 -18.77
N ASN A 124 -0.26 6.24 -18.92
CA ASN A 124 -1.02 7.10 -19.81
C ASN A 124 -1.75 8.26 -19.11
N ASP A 125 -1.32 8.65 -17.91
CA ASP A 125 -1.94 9.73 -17.10
C ASP A 125 -3.46 9.56 -16.89
N SER A 126 -3.92 8.31 -16.78
CA SER A 126 -5.32 7.96 -16.57
C SER A 126 -6.23 8.59 -17.61
N ALA A 127 -5.79 8.60 -18.88
CA ALA A 127 -6.45 9.28 -19.99
C ALA A 127 -7.96 8.98 -20.11
N THR A 128 -8.36 7.73 -19.86
CA THR A 128 -9.77 7.30 -19.87
C THR A 128 -10.57 7.78 -18.67
N CYS A 129 -9.93 7.93 -17.50
CA CYS A 129 -10.56 8.58 -16.35
C CYS A 129 -10.80 10.06 -16.68
N ARG A 130 -9.77 10.73 -17.22
CA ARG A 130 -9.80 12.16 -17.53
C ARG A 130 -10.78 12.54 -18.62
N SER A 131 -11.06 11.66 -19.59
CA SER A 131 -12.09 11.93 -20.60
C SER A 131 -13.48 12.21 -20.03
N CYS A 132 -13.73 11.83 -18.76
CA CYS A 132 -14.94 12.15 -18.02
C CYS A 132 -14.68 12.95 -16.74
N HIS A 133 -13.49 12.82 -16.12
CA HIS A 133 -13.13 13.40 -14.83
C HIS A 133 -11.91 14.32 -14.94
N GLU A 134 -12.15 15.56 -15.35
CA GLU A 134 -11.11 16.58 -15.41
C GLU A 134 -10.98 17.35 -14.10
N PHE A 135 -9.74 17.59 -13.64
CA PHE A 135 -9.50 18.26 -12.35
C PHE A 135 -10.05 19.69 -12.27
N ASP A 136 -10.18 20.39 -13.40
CA ASP A 136 -10.70 21.75 -13.47
C ASP A 136 -12.24 21.80 -13.49
N ALA A 137 -12.89 20.67 -13.82
CA ALA A 137 -14.34 20.49 -13.81
C ALA A 137 -14.86 19.89 -12.49
N MET A 138 -13.98 19.46 -11.59
CA MET A 138 -14.36 18.96 -10.27
C MET A 138 -14.78 20.10 -9.34
N GLU A 139 -16.00 20.05 -8.83
CA GLU A 139 -16.51 21.06 -7.89
C GLU A 139 -15.89 20.86 -6.49
N GLU A 140 -15.05 21.78 -6.05
CA GLU A 140 -14.29 21.66 -4.79
C GLU A 140 -15.20 21.72 -3.56
N PHE A 141 -16.27 22.52 -3.60
CA PHE A 141 -17.17 22.70 -2.45
C PHE A 141 -18.08 21.51 -2.19
N GLU A 142 -18.30 20.66 -3.19
CA GLU A 142 -19.07 19.40 -3.06
C GLU A 142 -18.18 18.23 -2.59
N GLN A 143 -16.86 18.44 -2.50
CA GLN A 143 -15.92 17.44 -1.99
C GLN A 143 -15.75 17.56 -0.47
N SER A 144 -15.33 16.47 0.16
CA SER A 144 -14.83 16.58 1.53
C SER A 144 -13.57 17.45 1.55
N ARG A 145 -13.34 18.16 2.67
CA ARG A 145 -12.17 19.05 2.81
C ARG A 145 -10.84 18.32 2.59
N ASP A 146 -10.77 17.04 2.94
CA ASP A 146 -9.58 16.23 2.76
C ASP A 146 -9.43 15.77 1.30
N ALA A 147 -10.52 15.39 0.63
CA ALA A 147 -10.49 15.04 -0.79
C ALA A 147 -10.04 16.23 -1.67
N ALA A 148 -10.57 17.43 -1.42
CA ALA A 148 -10.17 18.65 -2.12
C ALA A 148 -8.66 18.92 -2.01
N LYS A 149 -8.10 18.84 -0.79
CA LYS A 149 -6.66 18.99 -0.54
C LYS A 149 -5.84 17.91 -1.26
N MET A 150 -6.31 16.67 -1.27
CA MET A 150 -5.61 15.58 -1.94
C MET A 150 -5.62 15.75 -3.46
N HIS A 151 -6.71 16.24 -4.05
CA HIS A 151 -6.74 16.57 -5.48
C HIS A 151 -5.84 17.76 -5.83
N GLU A 152 -5.73 18.77 -4.96
CA GLU A 152 -4.75 19.85 -5.12
C GLU A 152 -3.31 19.33 -5.05
N TYR A 153 -3.03 18.46 -4.08
CA TYR A 153 -1.74 17.80 -3.94
C TYR A 153 -1.40 16.94 -5.16
N ALA A 154 -2.35 16.16 -5.68
CA ALA A 154 -2.17 15.31 -6.85
C ALA A 154 -1.76 16.15 -8.08
N LYS A 155 -2.45 17.27 -8.32
CA LYS A 155 -2.10 18.24 -9.38
C LYS A 155 -0.70 18.81 -9.22
N ALA A 156 -0.28 19.12 -7.98
CA ALA A 156 1.01 19.72 -7.70
C ALA A 156 2.19 18.74 -7.79
N ASN A 157 1.92 17.43 -7.71
CA ASN A 157 2.94 16.37 -7.66
C ASN A 157 2.86 15.39 -8.84
N ASP A 158 2.22 15.79 -9.94
CA ASP A 158 2.07 14.98 -11.16
C ASP A 158 1.52 13.57 -10.90
N GLN A 159 0.57 13.45 -9.96
CA GLN A 159 -0.12 12.20 -9.68
C GLN A 159 -1.33 12.02 -10.60
N THR A 160 -1.60 10.77 -10.96
CA THR A 160 -2.73 10.41 -11.83
C THR A 160 -3.90 9.87 -10.99
N CYS A 161 -5.09 9.75 -11.59
CA CYS A 161 -6.29 9.33 -10.88
C CYS A 161 -6.11 7.97 -10.17
N ILE A 162 -5.44 7.02 -10.83
CA ILE A 162 -5.26 5.65 -10.34
C ILE A 162 -4.27 5.54 -9.17
N ASP A 163 -3.48 6.59 -8.91
CA ASP A 163 -2.53 6.59 -7.79
C ASP A 163 -3.24 6.56 -6.44
N CYS A 164 -4.49 7.07 -6.38
CA CYS A 164 -5.34 7.03 -5.21
C CYS A 164 -6.63 6.21 -5.40
N HIS A 165 -7.27 6.32 -6.58
CA HIS A 165 -8.54 5.64 -6.83
C HIS A 165 -8.32 4.20 -7.34
N LYS A 166 -7.75 3.34 -6.49
CA LYS A 166 -7.65 1.90 -6.78
C LYS A 166 -8.94 1.19 -6.37
N GLY A 167 -9.37 0.20 -7.16
CA GLY A 167 -10.60 -0.55 -6.91
C GLY A 167 -11.89 0.22 -7.24
N VAL A 168 -11.87 1.06 -8.28
CA VAL A 168 -13.01 1.94 -8.67
C VAL A 168 -14.26 1.15 -9.05
N ALA A 169 -14.10 0.15 -9.92
CA ALA A 169 -15.17 -0.67 -10.47
C ALA A 169 -15.04 -2.15 -10.11
N HIS A 170 -13.85 -2.57 -9.68
CA HIS A 170 -13.52 -3.95 -9.35
C HIS A 170 -12.98 -3.99 -7.93
N PHE A 171 -13.18 -5.09 -7.21
CA PHE A 171 -12.64 -5.22 -5.86
C PHE A 171 -11.11 -5.19 -5.93
N ALA A 172 -10.50 -4.31 -5.14
CA ALA A 172 -9.06 -4.27 -4.99
C ALA A 172 -8.58 -5.63 -4.44
N PRO A 173 -7.40 -6.11 -4.89
CA PRO A 173 -6.80 -7.30 -4.29
C PRO A 173 -6.61 -7.10 -2.78
N GLU A 174 -6.83 -8.16 -2.00
CA GLU A 174 -6.51 -8.16 -0.57
C GLU A 174 -5.02 -7.85 -0.40
N ALA A 175 -4.72 -6.97 0.55
CA ALA A 175 -3.35 -6.59 0.84
C ALA A 175 -2.75 -7.65 1.78
N GLU A 176 -2.52 -8.87 1.31
CA GLU A 176 -1.83 -9.87 2.13
C GLU A 176 -0.31 -9.70 2.00
N LEU A 177 0.37 -9.40 3.11
CA LEU A 177 1.79 -9.76 3.22
C LEU A 177 1.88 -11.28 3.30
N ASP A 178 2.70 -11.89 2.44
CA ASP A 178 2.95 -13.34 2.47
C ASP A 178 3.37 -13.74 3.90
N SER A 179 2.72 -14.75 4.48
CA SER A 179 3.06 -15.27 5.81
C SER A 179 4.55 -15.64 5.91
N LYS A 180 5.19 -15.97 4.79
CA LYS A 180 6.64 -16.21 4.71
C LYS A 180 7.49 -15.00 5.07
N ALA A 181 7.05 -13.76 4.82
CA ALA A 181 7.82 -12.57 5.16
C ALA A 181 7.94 -12.42 6.69
N PHE A 182 6.83 -12.65 7.41
CA PHE A 182 6.84 -12.69 8.87
C PHE A 182 7.61 -13.91 9.42
N GLU A 183 7.45 -15.09 8.82
CA GLU A 183 8.24 -16.28 9.19
C GLU A 183 9.76 -16.04 8.97
N THR A 184 10.12 -15.34 7.90
CA THR A 184 11.51 -14.95 7.61
C THR A 184 12.03 -14.01 8.68
N LEU A 185 11.25 -12.99 9.08
CA LEU A 185 11.60 -12.11 10.20
C LEU A 185 11.82 -12.89 11.50
N MET A 186 10.92 -13.82 11.83
CA MET A 186 11.02 -14.68 13.01
C MET A 186 12.20 -15.65 12.92
N SER A 187 12.63 -16.06 11.73
CA SER A 187 13.82 -16.91 11.58
C SER A 187 15.09 -16.22 12.12
N PHE A 188 15.21 -14.90 11.96
CA PHE A 188 16.32 -14.13 12.52
C PHE A 188 16.36 -14.18 14.04
N THR A 189 15.22 -14.31 14.73
CA THR A 189 15.18 -14.36 16.19
C THR A 189 15.73 -15.66 16.75
N THR A 190 15.64 -16.74 15.97
CA THR A 190 16.26 -18.03 16.31
C THR A 190 17.76 -18.06 16.04
N ALA A 191 18.24 -17.17 15.17
CA ALA A 191 19.65 -17.02 14.84
C ALA A 191 20.41 -16.05 15.77
N THR A 192 19.71 -15.32 16.65
CA THR A 192 20.32 -14.32 17.53
C THR A 192 21.26 -14.97 18.54
N SER A 193 22.53 -14.56 18.48
CA SER A 193 23.58 -15.09 19.35
C SER A 193 23.24 -14.92 20.84
N PRO A 194 23.44 -15.94 21.70
CA PRO A 194 23.37 -15.78 23.16
C PRO A 194 24.31 -14.69 23.68
N ASP A 195 25.44 -14.46 23.02
CA ASP A 195 26.45 -13.46 23.40
C ASP A 195 26.15 -12.04 22.88
N ALA A 196 25.00 -11.83 22.21
CA ALA A 196 24.59 -10.51 21.77
C ALA A 196 24.48 -9.54 22.96
N LYS A 197 25.21 -8.43 22.91
CA LYS A 197 25.24 -7.43 23.99
C LYS A 197 24.00 -6.53 24.01
N VAL A 198 23.38 -6.36 22.85
CA VAL A 198 22.18 -5.56 22.67
C VAL A 198 21.22 -6.37 21.82
N VAL A 199 19.96 -6.38 22.22
CA VAL A 199 18.90 -7.06 21.51
C VAL A 199 17.65 -6.20 21.43
N TYR A 200 16.78 -6.51 20.47
CA TYR A 200 15.54 -5.81 20.19
C TYR A 200 14.41 -6.84 20.06
N PRO A 201 13.32 -6.74 20.83
CA PRO A 201 12.15 -7.58 20.62
C PRO A 201 11.55 -7.35 19.23
N VAL A 202 11.21 -8.43 18.53
CA VAL A 202 10.49 -8.34 17.25
C VAL A 202 8.99 -8.16 17.49
N THR A 203 8.47 -8.82 18.52
CA THR A 203 7.08 -8.69 18.98
C THR A 203 7.07 -8.14 20.41
N ALA A 204 5.87 -7.86 20.93
CA ALA A 204 5.74 -7.50 22.33
C ALA A 204 6.15 -8.69 23.22
N VAL A 205 7.05 -8.45 24.18
CA VAL A 205 7.55 -9.49 25.10
C VAL A 205 7.25 -9.12 26.54
N THR A 206 6.97 -10.11 27.38
CA THR A 206 6.79 -9.89 28.82
C THR A 206 8.14 -9.86 29.52
N MET A 207 8.30 -8.91 30.46
CA MET A 207 9.43 -8.86 31.37
C MET A 207 9.00 -9.44 32.72
N GLY A 208 8.98 -10.78 32.81
CA GLY A 208 8.40 -11.48 33.96
C GLY A 208 6.97 -11.01 34.27
N ASP A 209 6.71 -10.62 35.52
CA ASP A 209 5.45 -10.02 35.98
C ASP A 209 5.51 -8.49 36.11
N MET A 210 6.59 -7.86 35.64
CA MET A 210 6.85 -6.43 35.76
C MET A 210 6.21 -5.61 34.65
N GLY A 211 5.96 -6.20 33.48
CA GLY A 211 5.32 -5.47 32.38
C GLY A 211 5.52 -6.11 31.01
N THR A 212 5.10 -5.37 30.00
CA THR A 212 5.24 -5.71 28.58
C THR A 212 6.15 -4.70 27.91
N ILE A 213 7.14 -5.19 27.18
CA ILE A 213 8.06 -4.40 26.37
C ILE A 213 7.57 -4.44 24.92
N ASN A 214 7.51 -3.29 24.27
CA ASN A 214 7.10 -3.17 22.88
C ASN A 214 8.22 -3.59 21.91
N PRO A 215 7.88 -3.96 20.67
CA PRO A 215 8.85 -4.23 19.60
C PRO A 215 9.88 -3.11 19.46
N THR A 216 11.06 -3.45 18.94
CA THR A 216 12.17 -2.53 18.59
C THR A 216 12.83 -1.81 19.76
N THR A 217 12.35 -2.06 20.98
CA THR A 217 12.92 -1.50 22.20
C THR A 217 14.35 -2.00 22.39
N LYS A 218 15.29 -1.08 22.61
CA LYS A 218 16.69 -1.42 22.86
C LYS A 218 16.87 -2.02 24.26
N LEU A 219 17.43 -3.22 24.32
CA LEU A 219 17.69 -3.95 25.56
C LEU A 219 19.18 -4.32 25.66
N GLU A 220 19.82 -3.96 26.77
CA GLU A 220 21.20 -4.35 27.05
C GLU A 220 21.22 -5.72 27.74
N VAL A 221 21.88 -6.70 27.15
CA VAL A 221 21.95 -8.07 27.70
C VAL A 221 23.00 -8.11 28.80
N MET A 222 22.59 -8.55 29.99
CA MET A 222 23.47 -8.73 31.16
C MET A 222 23.93 -10.18 31.31
N SER A 223 23.02 -11.12 31.06
CA SER A 223 23.29 -12.56 31.06
C SER A 223 22.25 -13.27 30.19
N ALA A 224 22.63 -14.43 29.65
CA ALA A 224 21.76 -15.28 28.86
C ALA A 224 21.91 -16.74 29.32
N GLU A 225 20.79 -17.41 29.56
CA GLU A 225 20.71 -18.84 29.87
C GLU A 225 19.68 -19.50 28.93
N GLY A 226 20.17 -20.16 27.88
CA GLY A 226 19.28 -20.69 26.83
C GLY A 226 18.55 -19.57 26.08
N ASP A 227 17.22 -19.66 26.01
CA ASP A 227 16.36 -18.66 25.36
C ASP A 227 15.96 -17.50 26.29
N GLU A 228 16.34 -17.58 27.56
CA GLU A 228 16.05 -16.59 28.58
C GLU A 228 17.22 -15.60 28.72
N ARG A 229 16.91 -14.30 28.78
CA ARG A 229 17.90 -13.24 28.90
C ARG A 229 17.54 -12.28 30.02
N THR A 230 18.49 -12.02 30.90
CA THR A 230 18.40 -10.88 31.82
C THR A 230 18.87 -9.65 31.08
N VAL A 231 17.98 -8.69 30.95
CA VAL A 231 18.19 -7.47 30.18
C VAL A 231 17.99 -6.24 31.05
N LYS A 232 18.72 -5.19 30.70
CA LYS A 232 18.52 -3.84 31.22
C LYS A 232 17.85 -2.99 30.14
N LEU A 233 16.68 -2.46 30.48
CA LEU A 233 15.95 -1.45 29.72
C LEU A 233 16.30 -0.07 30.27
N ASN A 234 16.74 0.84 29.41
CA ASN A 234 16.88 2.25 29.73
C ASN A 234 15.80 3.03 28.98
N ALA A 235 15.03 3.87 29.68
CA ALA A 235 13.88 4.59 29.12
C ALA A 235 13.61 5.90 29.88
N PHE A 236 12.56 6.60 29.48
CA PHE A 236 12.08 7.81 30.14
C PHE A 236 10.67 7.60 30.70
N GLN A 237 10.34 8.30 31.79
CA GLN A 237 9.04 8.23 32.42
C GLN A 237 8.51 9.63 32.71
N MET A 238 7.23 9.86 32.41
CA MET A 238 6.55 11.13 32.68
C MET A 238 5.81 11.05 34.01
N LYS A 239 5.88 12.13 34.81
CA LYS A 239 5.17 12.24 36.08
C LYS A 239 3.65 12.14 35.88
N GLY A 240 2.98 11.33 36.70
CA GLY A 240 1.56 11.01 36.58
C GLY A 240 1.22 9.95 35.53
N ALA A 241 2.21 9.41 34.82
CA ALA A 241 2.08 8.30 33.88
C ALA A 241 3.14 7.22 34.14
N GLU A 242 3.41 6.93 35.41
CA GLU A 242 4.50 6.05 35.84
C GLU A 242 4.34 4.59 35.35
N GLN A 243 3.14 4.19 34.96
CA GLN A 243 2.90 2.89 34.33
C GLN A 243 3.48 2.78 32.90
N VAL A 244 3.93 3.88 32.27
CA VAL A 244 4.39 3.89 30.88
C VAL A 244 5.84 4.34 30.79
N LEU A 245 6.64 3.59 30.02
CA LEU A 245 8.01 3.96 29.66
C LEU A 245 8.07 4.41 28.21
N TYR A 246 8.83 5.48 27.98
CA TYR A 246 8.95 6.17 26.70
C TYR A 246 10.38 6.13 26.15
N MET A 247 10.49 6.22 24.83
CA MET A 247 11.76 6.17 24.09
C MET A 247 12.70 7.32 24.44
N GLY A 248 12.16 8.52 24.64
CA GLY A 248 12.93 9.74 24.84
C GLY A 248 12.19 10.79 25.68
N ASP A 249 12.94 11.75 26.20
CA ASP A 249 12.36 12.95 26.82
C ASP A 249 11.56 13.75 25.77
N GLY A 250 10.29 14.05 26.05
CA GLY A 250 9.36 14.67 25.11
C GLY A 250 8.91 13.77 23.95
N GLN A 251 9.48 12.57 23.80
CA GLN A 251 9.16 11.60 22.74
C GLN A 251 8.29 10.46 23.30
N ARG A 252 6.98 10.60 23.14
CA ARG A 252 5.93 9.71 23.66
C ARG A 252 5.78 8.39 22.90
N ALA A 253 6.82 7.89 22.23
CA ALA A 253 6.86 6.53 21.73
C ALA A 253 6.99 5.56 22.91
N ILE A 254 5.96 4.76 23.15
CA ILE A 254 5.93 3.81 24.26
C ILE A 254 6.87 2.65 23.96
N VAL A 255 7.83 2.41 24.86
CA VAL A 255 8.77 1.28 24.80
C VAL A 255 8.40 0.15 25.75
N ALA A 256 7.68 0.46 26.85
CA ALA A 256 7.14 -0.56 27.74
C ALA A 256 5.93 -0.04 28.54
N THR A 257 5.07 -0.96 28.97
CA THR A 257 3.99 -0.72 29.93
C THR A 257 4.21 -1.60 31.15
N LEU A 258 4.17 -0.99 32.34
CA LEU A 258 4.53 -1.60 33.61
C LEU A 258 3.31 -1.98 34.44
N THR A 259 3.40 -3.12 35.13
CA THR A 259 2.51 -3.48 36.23
C THR A 259 2.88 -2.69 37.50
N GLU A 260 2.09 -2.81 38.57
CA GLU A 260 2.45 -2.24 39.88
C GLU A 260 3.82 -2.73 40.38
N LYS A 261 4.15 -4.01 40.12
CA LYS A 261 5.45 -4.58 40.46
C LYS A 261 6.57 -3.96 39.65
N GLY A 262 6.36 -3.79 38.34
CA GLY A 262 7.32 -3.11 37.49
C GLY A 262 7.60 -1.70 37.96
N GLN A 263 6.56 -0.92 38.27
CA GLN A 263 6.69 0.44 38.78
C GLN A 263 7.55 0.54 40.05
N GLN A 264 7.45 -0.44 40.95
CA GLN A 264 8.25 -0.51 42.18
C GLN A 264 9.71 -0.94 41.92
N ALA A 265 9.95 -1.69 40.85
CA ALA A 265 11.27 -2.17 40.45
C ALA A 265 12.05 -1.18 39.57
N VAL A 266 11.42 -0.10 39.10
CA VAL A 266 12.08 0.93 38.31
C VAL A 266 13.07 1.73 39.18
N GLU A 267 14.31 1.79 38.73
CA GLU A 267 15.31 2.71 39.27
C GLU A 267 15.31 3.99 38.45
N GLY A 268 15.05 5.15 39.07
CA GLY A 268 14.92 6.42 38.35
C GLY A 268 15.56 7.59 39.08
N GLY A 269 16.00 8.58 38.31
CA GLY A 269 16.48 9.86 38.84
C GLY A 269 15.35 10.78 39.33
N GLU A 270 15.72 12.01 39.69
CA GLU A 270 14.75 13.06 40.00
C GLU A 270 14.01 13.53 38.74
N PHE A 271 12.76 13.96 38.92
CA PHE A 271 11.96 14.55 37.85
C PHE A 271 12.48 15.94 37.49
N GLN A 272 12.56 16.21 36.20
CA GLN A 272 12.95 17.50 35.63
C GLN A 272 11.89 17.98 34.66
N ALA A 273 11.54 19.26 34.73
CA ALA A 273 10.54 19.85 33.85
C ALA A 273 11.13 20.11 32.45
N ASP A 274 10.39 19.74 31.41
CA ASP A 274 10.66 20.09 30.02
C ASP A 274 10.22 21.54 29.71
N VAL A 275 10.47 21.98 28.47
CA VAL A 275 10.12 23.32 27.99
C VAL A 275 8.60 23.60 27.95
N TYR A 276 7.77 22.55 28.08
CA TYR A 276 6.31 22.62 28.10
C TYR A 276 5.73 22.42 29.51
N GLY A 277 6.58 22.26 30.53
CA GLY A 277 6.19 22.05 31.91
C GLY A 277 5.82 20.61 32.27
N ASN A 278 6.02 19.63 31.38
CA ASN A 278 5.89 18.22 31.76
C ASN A 278 7.14 17.77 32.50
N GLU A 279 6.98 17.00 33.56
CA GLU A 279 8.10 16.49 34.36
C GLU A 279 8.49 15.08 33.91
N TRP A 280 9.77 14.91 33.54
CA TRP A 280 10.35 13.67 33.04
C TRP A 280 11.52 13.20 33.90
N ARG A 281 11.76 11.88 33.94
CA ARG A 281 12.97 11.30 34.51
C ARG A 281 13.50 10.17 33.64
N SER A 282 14.82 10.02 33.59
CA SER A 282 15.45 8.81 33.06
C SER A 282 15.31 7.69 34.07
N VAL A 283 15.01 6.49 33.57
CA VAL A 283 14.82 5.30 34.37
C VAL A 283 15.50 4.09 33.75
N SER A 284 15.84 3.13 34.61
CA SER A 284 16.26 1.80 34.20
C SER A 284 15.44 0.73 34.90
N LEU A 285 15.17 -0.34 34.17
CA LEU A 285 14.50 -1.54 34.68
C LEU A 285 15.31 -2.75 34.26
N ILE A 286 15.61 -3.63 35.23
CA ILE A 286 16.29 -4.90 34.98
C ILE A 286 15.28 -6.00 35.15
N GLY A 287 15.22 -6.90 34.18
CA GLY A 287 14.35 -8.05 34.26
C GLY A 287 14.66 -9.10 33.22
N THR A 288 13.91 -10.17 33.28
CA THR A 288 14.10 -11.33 32.42
C THR A 288 13.08 -11.34 31.30
N ILE A 289 13.54 -11.62 30.08
CA ILE A 289 12.70 -11.77 28.89
C ILE A 289 13.01 -13.09 28.17
N ASN A 290 12.06 -13.54 27.35
CA ASN A 290 12.23 -14.68 26.44
C ASN A 290 12.31 -14.20 24.99
N SER A 291 13.01 -14.98 24.14
CA SER A 291 13.05 -14.78 22.68
C SER A 291 11.62 -14.71 22.11
N PRO A 292 11.28 -13.71 21.27
CA PRO A 292 11.93 -13.51 19.98
C PRO A 292 12.60 -12.14 19.83
N VAL A 293 13.93 -12.12 19.98
CA VAL A 293 14.75 -10.91 19.85
C VAL A 293 15.73 -11.01 18.69
N VAL A 294 16.09 -9.88 18.09
CA VAL A 294 17.17 -9.72 17.09
C VAL A 294 18.30 -8.86 17.66
N ASP A 295 19.53 -9.04 17.20
CA ASP A 295 20.68 -8.20 17.59
C ASP A 295 20.87 -6.96 16.68
N THR A 296 20.13 -6.89 15.56
CA THR A 296 20.04 -5.74 14.66
C THR A 296 18.59 -5.48 14.26
N LEU A 297 18.22 -4.21 14.06
CA LEU A 297 16.87 -3.82 13.63
C LEU A 297 16.66 -3.91 12.11
N GLU A 298 17.72 -4.09 11.33
CA GLU A 298 17.65 -4.18 9.85
C GLU A 298 16.57 -5.16 9.32
N PRO A 299 16.42 -6.40 9.82
CA PRO A 299 15.36 -7.28 9.35
C PRO A 299 13.95 -6.78 9.74
N VAL A 300 13.81 -6.14 10.91
CA VAL A 300 12.54 -5.56 11.36
C VAL A 300 12.15 -4.36 10.48
N TRP A 301 13.12 -3.53 10.12
CA TRP A 301 12.92 -2.37 9.23
C TRP A 301 12.61 -2.78 7.81
N SER A 302 13.30 -3.79 7.28
CA SER A 302 12.99 -4.33 5.96
C SER A 302 11.53 -4.84 5.89
N TYR A 303 11.10 -5.56 6.93
CA TYR A 303 9.71 -6.03 7.04
C TYR A 303 8.71 -4.87 7.22
N ALA A 304 9.06 -3.84 8.00
CA ALA A 304 8.20 -2.66 8.16
C ALA A 304 8.05 -1.86 6.87
N GLU A 305 9.10 -1.73 6.07
CA GLU A 305 9.01 -1.11 4.74
C GLU A 305 8.10 -1.89 3.80
N GLU A 306 8.14 -3.22 3.87
CA GLU A 306 7.24 -4.12 3.14
C GLU A 306 5.79 -3.95 3.59
N LEU A 307 5.54 -3.88 4.91
CA LEU A 307 4.23 -3.53 5.48
C LEU A 307 3.70 -2.20 4.94
N ASP A 308 4.51 -1.16 4.95
CA ASP A 308 4.15 0.15 4.39
C ASP A 308 3.88 0.07 2.87
N ASN A 309 4.65 -0.75 2.13
CA ASN A 309 4.41 -0.95 0.70
C ASN A 309 3.05 -1.63 0.45
N VAL A 310 2.78 -2.74 1.13
CA VAL A 310 1.60 -3.57 0.84
C VAL A 310 0.31 -2.94 1.38
N TYR A 311 0.33 -2.49 2.63
CA TYR A 311 -0.89 -2.02 3.29
C TYR A 311 -1.13 -0.53 3.07
N CYS A 312 -0.09 0.30 3.06
CA CYS A 312 -0.27 1.76 3.11
C CYS A 312 -0.11 2.42 1.75
N SER A 313 0.86 2.00 0.93
CA SER A 313 1.12 2.57 -0.40
C SER A 313 0.07 2.17 -1.46
N THR A 314 -0.85 1.29 -1.09
CA THR A 314 -1.98 0.93 -1.93
C THR A 314 -2.94 2.12 -2.09
N CYS A 315 -3.13 2.98 -1.08
CA CYS A 315 -4.12 4.06 -1.13
C CYS A 315 -3.57 5.43 -1.57
N HIS A 316 -2.28 5.72 -1.35
CA HIS A 316 -1.63 6.97 -1.75
C HIS A 316 -0.11 6.77 -1.86
N ALA A 317 0.60 7.76 -2.42
CA ALA A 317 2.06 7.77 -2.38
C ALA A 317 2.55 7.74 -0.93
N LYS A 318 3.62 6.97 -0.67
CA LYS A 318 4.17 6.81 0.68
C LYS A 318 4.49 8.15 1.32
N ILE A 319 4.05 8.32 2.56
CA ILE A 319 4.44 9.45 3.38
C ILE A 319 5.85 9.13 3.91
N PRO A 320 6.88 9.94 3.60
CA PRO A 320 8.23 9.69 4.10
C PRO A 320 8.23 9.59 5.63
N SER A 321 8.93 8.61 6.20
CA SER A 321 8.97 8.37 7.64
C SER A 321 9.49 9.58 8.45
N ASN A 322 10.32 10.43 7.83
CA ASN A 322 10.83 11.66 8.42
C ASN A 322 9.89 12.88 8.27
N HIS A 323 8.64 12.68 7.80
CA HIS A 323 7.68 13.78 7.60
C HIS A 323 7.09 14.27 8.93
N PHE A 324 6.67 13.34 9.80
CA PHE A 324 6.07 13.64 11.11
C PHE A 324 7.06 13.43 12.26
N THR A 325 6.75 14.01 13.42
CA THR A 325 7.47 13.78 14.68
C THR A 325 7.08 12.44 15.32
N VAL A 326 7.89 11.92 16.24
CA VAL A 326 7.61 10.69 17.02
C VAL A 326 6.19 10.67 17.60
N ASN A 327 5.76 11.81 18.15
CA ASN A 327 4.46 11.95 18.82
C ASN A 327 3.27 11.96 17.86
N ALA A 328 3.49 12.34 16.60
CA ALA A 328 2.45 12.46 15.59
C ALA A 328 2.24 11.14 14.83
N TRP A 329 3.29 10.31 14.72
CA TRP A 329 3.21 9.05 13.99
C TRP A 329 2.24 8.03 14.58
N GLY A 330 2.10 7.93 15.91
CA GLY A 330 1.18 6.96 16.53
C GLY A 330 -0.27 7.10 16.06
N PRO A 331 -0.91 8.28 16.22
CA PRO A 331 -2.25 8.52 15.70
C PRO A 331 -2.39 8.41 14.17
N VAL A 332 -1.37 8.84 13.42
CA VAL A 332 -1.38 8.77 11.95
C VAL A 332 -1.36 7.32 11.48
N ALA A 333 -0.41 6.52 11.97
CA ALA A 333 -0.31 5.10 11.64
C ALA A 333 -1.59 4.36 12.03
N LYS A 334 -2.15 4.63 13.22
CA LYS A 334 -3.45 4.08 13.63
C LYS A 334 -4.56 4.41 12.63
N SER A 335 -4.69 5.68 12.23
CA SER A 335 -5.70 6.08 11.25
C SER A 335 -5.49 5.46 9.87
N MET A 336 -4.25 5.13 9.50
CA MET A 336 -3.93 4.42 8.26
C MET A 336 -4.33 2.94 8.39
N GLY A 337 -3.94 2.28 9.48
CA GLY A 337 -4.27 0.88 9.74
C GLY A 337 -5.77 0.61 9.90
N ASP A 338 -6.53 1.54 10.48
CA ASP A 338 -8.00 1.43 10.59
C ASP A 338 -8.71 1.41 9.21
N ARG A 339 -8.00 1.74 8.12
CA ARG A 339 -8.50 1.73 6.73
C ARG A 339 -7.98 0.55 5.92
N THR A 340 -7.21 -0.34 6.53
CA THR A 340 -6.65 -1.53 5.90
C THR A 340 -7.02 -2.77 6.72
N ASP A 341 -6.64 -3.93 6.21
CA ASP A 341 -6.72 -5.24 6.86
C ASP A 341 -5.45 -5.60 7.66
N ILE A 342 -4.57 -4.63 7.91
CA ILE A 342 -3.34 -4.85 8.67
C ILE A 342 -3.65 -5.32 10.09
N THR A 343 -2.94 -6.34 10.57
CA THR A 343 -3.09 -6.82 11.95
C THR A 343 -2.54 -5.79 12.94
N ALA A 344 -3.03 -5.81 14.18
CA ALA A 344 -2.56 -4.91 15.23
C ALA A 344 -1.04 -5.06 15.51
N GLU A 345 -0.51 -6.28 15.40
CA GLU A 345 0.92 -6.57 15.60
C GLU A 345 1.78 -5.95 14.49
N ASN A 346 1.38 -6.14 13.23
CA ASN A 346 2.06 -5.56 12.08
C ASN A 346 1.97 -4.03 12.10
N LEU A 347 0.82 -3.49 12.48
CA LEU A 347 0.63 -2.05 12.62
C LEU A 347 1.53 -1.46 13.71
N GLU A 348 1.74 -2.17 14.82
CA GLU A 348 2.67 -1.73 15.86
C GLU A 348 4.12 -1.70 15.34
N ILE A 349 4.57 -2.75 14.64
CA ILE A 349 5.91 -2.77 14.01
C ILE A 349 6.10 -1.59 13.05
N LEU A 350 5.11 -1.36 12.18
CA LEU A 350 5.13 -0.24 11.24
C LEU A 350 5.13 1.12 11.96
N THR A 351 4.33 1.25 13.03
CA THR A 351 4.32 2.46 13.87
C THR A 351 5.69 2.70 14.49
N LYS A 352 6.37 1.65 14.99
CA LYS A 352 7.74 1.77 15.50
C LYS A 352 8.73 2.18 14.43
N PHE A 353 8.64 1.61 13.23
CA PHE A 353 9.49 2.03 12.11
C PHE A 353 9.36 3.53 11.85
N PHE A 354 8.13 4.05 11.77
CA PHE A 354 7.90 5.47 11.59
C PHE A 354 8.42 6.32 12.74
N GLN A 355 8.24 5.88 13.99
CA GLN A 355 8.75 6.59 15.17
C GLN A 355 10.28 6.61 15.21
N HIS A 356 10.96 5.51 14.88
CA HIS A 356 12.43 5.43 14.85
C HIS A 356 13.07 6.19 13.68
N HIS A 357 12.30 6.53 12.65
CA HIS A 357 12.74 7.32 11.50
C HIS A 357 12.03 8.68 11.43
N ALA A 358 11.42 9.12 12.54
CA ALA A 358 10.68 10.36 12.62
C ALA A 358 11.59 11.59 12.45
N LYS A 359 10.98 12.71 12.07
CA LYS A 359 11.68 13.99 11.83
C LYS A 359 12.62 14.41 12.96
N ASP A 360 12.17 14.24 14.20
CA ASP A 360 12.87 14.60 15.44
C ASP A 360 13.76 13.46 15.99
N VAL A 361 14.01 12.42 15.19
CA VAL A 361 14.95 11.32 15.47
C VAL A 361 16.08 11.29 14.45
N VAL A 362 15.77 11.32 13.15
CA VAL A 362 16.78 11.37 12.07
C VAL A 362 17.25 12.79 11.75
N GLY A 363 16.54 13.81 12.23
CA GLY A 363 16.89 15.22 12.07
C GLY A 363 17.77 15.75 13.19
N HIS A 364 19.02 15.26 13.27
CA HIS A 364 20.18 15.97 13.82
C HIS A 364 21.49 15.44 13.21
#